data_AF-A0A4U1FET4-F1
#
_entry.id   AF-A0A4U1FET4-F1
#
_cell.length_a   1.000
_cell.length_b   1.000
_cell.length_c   1.000
_cell.angle_alpha   90.00
_cell.angle_beta   90.00
_cell.angle_gamma   90.00
#
_symmetry.space_group_name_H-M   'P 1'
#
loop_
_entity.id
_entity.type
_entity.pdbx_description
1 polymer ?
#
loop_
_entity_poly.entity_id
_entity_poly.type
_entity_poly.pdbx_seq_one_letter_code
_entity_poly.pdbx_strand_id
1 'polypeptide(L)'
;DYQTNNNDQAVVEICITRITTAIRETESIEKHAKALVGLWDSCLEHNLRPSGKDEDTPHAKIASDIMSCILQNYNRPPVMALAIPIAVKFLHRGNKELCRNMSNYLSLAAITKADLLADHTEVIVKSILQ
;
A
#
# COMPACT_ATOMS: atom_id res chain seq x y z
N ASP A 1 6.68 9.75 -19.69
CA ASP A 1 5.58 9.08 -20.44
C ASP A 1 4.81 8.00 -19.68
N TYR A 2 5.28 7.50 -18.53
CA TYR A 2 4.57 6.48 -17.75
C TYR A 2 3.08 6.76 -17.51
N GLN A 3 2.71 7.99 -17.13
CA GLN A 3 1.31 8.34 -16.82
C GLN A 3 0.35 8.23 -18.02
N THR A 4 0.85 8.25 -19.25
CA THR A 4 0.03 8.37 -20.47
C THR A 4 0.26 7.25 -21.48
N ASN A 5 1.35 6.48 -21.33
CA ASN A 5 1.70 5.40 -22.24
C ASN A 5 1.34 4.03 -21.64
N ASN A 6 0.32 3.38 -22.21
CA ASN A 6 -0.16 2.08 -21.75
C ASN A 6 0.90 0.97 -21.83
N ASN A 7 1.84 1.04 -22.78
CA ASN A 7 2.90 0.05 -22.88
C ASN A 7 3.89 0.19 -21.71
N ASP A 8 4.26 1.43 -21.35
CA ASP A 8 5.13 1.69 -20.20
C ASP A 8 4.43 1.25 -18.90
N GLN A 9 3.12 1.49 -18.80
CA GLN A 9 2.30 1.02 -17.67
C GLN A 9 2.33 -0.49 -17.53
N ALA A 10 2.01 -1.20 -18.62
CA ALA A 10 1.99 -2.66 -18.63
C ALA A 10 3.34 -3.28 -18.28
N VAL A 11 4.45 -2.72 -18.79
CA VAL A 11 5.80 -3.20 -18.45
C VAL A 11 6.07 -3.06 -16.95
N VAL A 12 5.73 -1.91 -16.36
CA VAL A 12 5.94 -1.70 -14.92
C VAL A 12 5.03 -2.62 -14.09
N GLU A 13 3.75 -2.76 -14.43
CA GLU A 13 2.81 -3.65 -13.75
C GLU A 13 3.29 -5.12 -13.78
N ILE A 14 3.78 -5.58 -14.92
CA ILE A 14 4.37 -6.92 -15.07
C ILE A 14 5.64 -7.05 -14.19
N CYS A 15 6.51 -6.04 -14.19
CA CYS A 15 7.71 -6.03 -13.35
C CYS A 15 7.37 -6.13 -11.86
N ILE A 16 6.41 -5.32 -11.38
CA ILE A 16 5.95 -5.35 -10.00
C ILE A 16 5.37 -6.73 -9.65
N THR A 17 4.49 -7.27 -10.48
CA THR A 17 3.89 -8.60 -10.29
C THR A 17 4.95 -9.70 -10.18
N ARG A 18 5.98 -9.66 -11.04
CA ARG A 18 7.08 -10.64 -11.01
C ARG A 18 7.94 -10.49 -9.75
N ILE A 19 8.25 -9.26 -9.35
CA ILE A 19 9.04 -8.99 -8.14
C ILE A 19 8.26 -9.45 -6.90
N THR A 20 6.99 -9.07 -6.74
CA THR A 20 6.19 -9.47 -5.58
C THR A 20 5.97 -10.99 -5.54
N THR A 21 5.84 -11.63 -6.70
CA THR A 21 5.79 -13.10 -6.80
C THR A 21 7.09 -13.75 -6.37
N ALA A 22 8.24 -13.27 -6.86
CA ALA A 22 9.53 -13.81 -6.46
C ALA A 22 9.78 -13.62 -4.95
N ILE A 23 9.41 -12.48 -4.37
CA ILE A 23 9.51 -12.22 -2.94
C ILE A 23 8.68 -13.22 -2.13
N ARG A 24 7.46 -13.50 -2.58
CA ARG A 24 6.56 -14.47 -1.95
C ARG A 24 7.11 -15.89 -2.05
N GLU A 25 7.52 -16.33 -3.24
CA GLU A 25 8.04 -17.69 -3.48
C GLU A 25 9.35 -17.98 -2.75
N THR A 26 10.16 -16.94 -2.50
CA THR A 26 11.43 -17.05 -1.77
C THR A 26 11.31 -16.70 -0.29
N GLU A 27 10.10 -16.42 0.20
CA GLU A 27 9.81 -15.99 1.58
C GLU A 27 10.72 -14.84 2.07
N SER A 28 11.10 -13.94 1.16
CA SER A 28 12.19 -12.98 1.38
C SER A 28 11.71 -11.58 1.75
N ILE A 29 10.44 -11.41 2.13
CA ILE A 29 9.81 -10.11 2.37
C ILE A 29 10.62 -9.22 3.32
N GLU A 30 11.20 -9.75 4.39
CA GLU A 30 11.94 -8.95 5.37
C GLU A 30 13.18 -8.26 4.77
N LYS A 31 13.79 -8.86 3.73
CA LYS A 31 14.92 -8.27 3.01
C LYS A 31 14.49 -7.12 2.08
N HIS A 32 13.24 -7.14 1.63
CA HIS A 32 12.73 -6.25 0.58
C HIS A 32 11.66 -5.26 1.07
N ALA A 33 11.14 -5.44 2.29
CA ALA A 33 10.03 -4.66 2.84
C ALA A 33 10.32 -3.16 2.83
N LYS A 34 11.55 -2.75 3.18
CA LYS A 34 11.93 -1.33 3.16
C LYS A 34 11.83 -0.72 1.75
N ALA A 35 12.25 -1.45 0.72
CA ALA A 35 12.18 -0.99 -0.66
C ALA A 35 10.73 -0.97 -1.18
N LEU A 36 9.95 -2.00 -0.88
CA LEU A 36 8.53 -2.06 -1.24
C LEU A 36 7.73 -0.95 -0.57
N VAL A 37 7.93 -0.73 0.73
CA VAL A 37 7.29 0.37 1.48
C VAL A 37 7.73 1.73 0.93
N GLY A 38 8.99 1.89 0.53
CA GLY A 38 9.46 3.11 -0.12
C GLY A 38 8.76 3.39 -1.46
N LEU A 39 8.60 2.38 -2.31
CA LEU A 39 7.84 2.50 -3.55
C LEU A 39 6.34 2.75 -3.29
N TRP A 40 5.81 2.17 -2.23
CA TRP A 40 4.43 2.42 -1.81
C TRP A 40 4.23 3.87 -1.35
N ASP A 41 5.15 4.40 -0.54
CA ASP A 41 5.14 5.80 -0.10
C ASP A 41 5.27 6.76 -1.29
N SER A 42 6.11 6.45 -2.29
CA SER A 42 6.25 7.31 -3.47
C SER A 42 4.98 7.39 -4.32
N CYS A 43 4.09 6.40 -4.25
CA CYS A 43 2.78 6.48 -4.91
C CYS A 43 1.92 7.63 -4.34
N LEU A 44 2.12 8.03 -3.08
CA LEU A 44 1.41 9.12 -2.42
C LEU A 44 1.78 10.52 -2.96
N GLU A 45 2.84 10.63 -3.76
CA GLU A 45 3.26 11.85 -4.46
C GLU A 45 2.43 12.09 -5.73
N HIS A 46 1.64 11.09 -6.15
CA HIS A 46 0.80 11.15 -7.34
C HIS A 46 -0.69 11.21 -6.97
N ASN A 47 -1.51 11.69 -7.91
CA ASN A 47 -2.96 11.68 -7.73
C ASN A 47 -3.46 10.23 -7.85
N LEU A 48 -3.97 9.67 -6.76
CA LEU A 48 -4.50 8.31 -6.69
C LEU A 48 -6.00 8.23 -6.96
N ARG A 49 -6.68 9.38 -7.10
CA ARG A 49 -8.12 9.41 -7.37
C ARG A 49 -8.39 8.82 -8.76
N PRO A 50 -9.35 7.88 -8.90
CA PRO A 50 -9.72 7.31 -10.19
C PRO A 50 -10.08 8.42 -11.19
N SER A 51 -9.74 8.21 -12.46
CA SER A 51 -10.08 9.12 -13.56
C SER A 51 -11.24 8.53 -14.34
N GLY A 52 -12.45 9.11 -14.23
CA GLY A 52 -13.60 8.68 -15.03
C GLY A 52 -14.26 7.39 -14.51
N LYS A 53 -14.52 6.42 -15.40
CA LYS A 53 -15.30 5.18 -15.15
C LYS A 53 -14.59 4.17 -14.24
N ASP A 54 -14.28 4.57 -13.00
CA ASP A 54 -13.68 3.71 -11.97
C ASP A 54 -12.33 3.08 -12.36
N GLU A 55 -11.63 3.63 -13.35
CA GLU A 55 -10.30 3.16 -13.70
C GLU A 55 -9.26 3.75 -12.73
N ASP A 56 -8.62 2.87 -11.97
CA ASP A 56 -7.51 3.24 -11.11
C ASP A 56 -6.37 3.84 -11.92
N THR A 57 -5.78 4.90 -11.38
CA THR A 57 -4.55 5.47 -11.94
C THR A 57 -3.42 4.43 -11.91
N PRO A 58 -2.38 4.55 -12.77
CA PRO A 58 -1.27 3.61 -12.77
C PRO A 58 -0.59 3.48 -11.39
N HIS A 59 -0.48 4.59 -10.65
CA HIS A 59 0.08 4.59 -9.29
C HIS A 59 -0.86 3.96 -8.25
N ALA A 60 -2.18 4.05 -8.45
CA ALA A 60 -3.14 3.35 -7.60
C ALA A 60 -3.06 1.83 -7.80
N LYS A 61 -2.88 1.35 -9.05
CA LYS A 61 -2.65 -0.06 -9.36
C LYS A 61 -1.36 -0.59 -8.71
N ILE A 62 -0.24 0.14 -8.86
CA ILE A 62 1.02 -0.19 -8.18
C ILE A 62 0.83 -0.25 -6.66
N ALA A 63 0.17 0.76 -6.08
CA ALA A 63 -0.07 0.80 -4.64
C ALA A 63 -0.90 -0.39 -4.16
N SER A 64 -1.92 -0.80 -4.91
CA SER A 64 -2.75 -1.98 -4.63
C SER A 64 -1.94 -3.29 -4.66
N ASP A 65 -1.06 -3.47 -5.64
CA ASP A 65 -0.22 -4.68 -5.75
C ASP A 65 0.79 -4.78 -4.61
N ILE A 66 1.47 -3.66 -4.29
CA ILE A 66 2.45 -3.62 -3.19
C ILE A 66 1.75 -3.84 -1.86
N MET A 67 0.60 -3.17 -1.65
CA MET A 67 -0.24 -3.37 -0.49
C MET A 67 -0.56 -4.85 -0.31
N SER A 68 -1.11 -5.51 -1.34
CA SER A 68 -1.50 -6.93 -1.27
C SER A 68 -0.32 -7.82 -0.87
N CYS A 69 0.86 -7.55 -1.42
CA CYS A 69 2.09 -8.27 -1.06
C CYS A 69 2.49 -8.07 0.41
N ILE A 70 2.44 -6.83 0.91
CA ILE A 70 2.78 -6.50 2.31
C ILE A 70 1.75 -7.12 3.27
N LEU A 71 0.46 -7.04 2.95
CA LEU A 71 -0.63 -7.57 3.78
C LEU A 71 -0.55 -9.07 3.99
N GLN A 72 -0.14 -9.81 2.97
CA GLN A 72 0.04 -11.26 3.09
C GLN A 72 1.10 -11.64 4.15
N ASN A 73 1.94 -10.69 4.55
CA ASN A 73 3.01 -10.85 5.53
C ASN A 73 2.71 -10.13 6.85
N TYR A 74 1.43 -9.93 7.19
CA TYR A 74 1.03 -9.19 8.39
C TYR A 74 1.52 -9.81 9.71
N ASN A 75 1.79 -11.12 9.70
CA ASN A 75 2.33 -11.85 10.85
C ASN A 75 3.81 -11.54 11.12
N ARG A 76 4.50 -10.78 10.26
CA ARG A 76 5.92 -10.40 10.41
C ARG A 76 6.05 -9.01 11.05
N PRO A 77 6.39 -8.89 12.36
CA PRO A 77 6.46 -7.59 13.04
C PRO A 77 7.40 -6.56 12.38
N PRO A 78 8.61 -6.92 11.91
CA PRO A 78 9.48 -5.95 11.23
C PRO A 78 8.88 -5.34 9.96
N VAL A 79 8.08 -6.13 9.22
CA VAL A 79 7.37 -5.65 8.02
C VAL A 79 6.25 -4.69 8.41
N MET A 80 5.49 -5.01 9.46
CA MET A 80 4.39 -4.16 9.95
C MET A 80 4.87 -2.81 10.48
N ALA A 81 6.00 -2.78 11.19
CA ALA A 81 6.59 -1.54 11.68
C ALA A 81 6.93 -0.56 10.56
N LEU A 82 7.29 -1.06 9.37
CA LEU A 82 7.54 -0.22 8.19
C LEU A 82 6.24 0.17 7.47
N ALA A 83 5.28 -0.75 7.39
CA ALA A 83 4.08 -0.58 6.57
C ALA A 83 2.98 0.28 7.22
N ILE A 84 2.78 0.18 8.55
CA ILE A 84 1.71 0.88 9.26
C ILE A 84 1.75 2.41 9.04
N PRO A 85 2.90 3.09 9.19
CA PRO A 85 2.95 4.54 8.98
C PRO A 85 2.50 4.94 7.56
N ILE A 86 2.83 4.13 6.55
CA ILE A 86 2.45 4.39 5.16
C ILE A 86 0.95 4.12 4.96
N ALA A 87 0.43 3.03 5.50
CA ALA A 87 -0.99 2.71 5.44
C ALA A 87 -1.88 3.83 5.99
N VAL A 88 -1.46 4.45 7.10
CA VAL A 88 -2.15 5.60 7.71
C VAL A 88 -2.17 6.82 6.78
N LYS A 89 -1.08 7.07 6.03
CA LYS A 89 -1.04 8.16 5.04
C LYS A 89 -2.04 7.92 3.89
N PHE A 90 -2.22 6.67 3.47
CA PHE A 90 -3.14 6.31 2.37
C PHE A 90 -4.62 6.57 2.71
N LEU A 91 -5.02 6.55 3.98
CA LEU A 91 -6.40 6.84 4.41
C LEU A 91 -6.91 8.21 3.90
N HIS A 92 -6.01 9.17 3.71
CA HIS A 92 -6.34 10.56 3.35
C HIS A 92 -6.23 10.86 1.84
N ARG A 93 -5.91 9.89 0.97
CA ARG A 93 -5.61 10.16 -0.44
C ARG A 93 -6.79 10.07 -1.42
N GLY A 94 -8.01 9.85 -0.93
CA GLY A 94 -9.24 10.04 -1.72
C GLY A 94 -9.57 8.97 -2.76
N ASN A 95 -8.81 7.87 -2.85
CA ASN A 95 -9.26 6.65 -3.52
C ASN A 95 -10.04 5.81 -2.50
N LYS A 96 -11.34 5.63 -2.73
CA LYS A 96 -12.25 4.96 -1.79
C LYS A 96 -11.88 3.49 -1.58
N GLU A 97 -11.46 2.80 -2.63
CA GLU A 97 -11.07 1.39 -2.54
C GLU A 97 -9.78 1.22 -1.74
N LEU A 98 -8.75 2.00 -2.06
CA LEU A 98 -7.50 2.01 -1.29
C LEU A 98 -7.75 2.37 0.17
N CYS A 99 -8.56 3.39 0.45
CA CYS A 99 -8.91 3.78 1.82
C CYS A 99 -9.62 2.64 2.56
N ARG A 100 -10.63 2.00 1.95
CA ARG A 100 -11.32 0.83 2.53
C ARG A 100 -10.34 -0.30 2.83
N ASN A 101 -9.45 -0.61 1.89
CA ASN A 101 -8.47 -1.66 2.05
C ASN A 101 -7.48 -1.31 3.18
N MET A 102 -7.04 -0.04 3.30
CA MET A 102 -6.19 0.43 4.40
C MET A 102 -6.88 0.30 5.76
N SER A 103 -8.15 0.70 5.84
CA SER A 103 -8.94 0.57 7.07
C SER A 103 -9.06 -0.88 7.51
N ASN A 104 -9.31 -1.81 6.58
CA ASN A 104 -9.34 -3.24 6.88
C ASN A 104 -7.99 -3.74 7.41
N TYR A 105 -6.90 -3.31 6.77
CA TYR A 105 -5.56 -3.68 7.21
C TYR A 105 -5.23 -3.15 8.60
N LEU A 106 -5.45 -1.86 8.85
CA LEU A 106 -5.19 -1.24 10.14
C LEU A 106 -6.07 -1.86 11.23
N SER A 107 -7.29 -2.27 10.91
CA SER A 107 -8.14 -3.03 11.84
C SER A 107 -7.52 -4.38 12.21
N LEU A 108 -6.95 -5.11 11.25
CA LEU A 108 -6.23 -6.35 11.52
C LEU A 108 -4.93 -6.12 12.32
N ALA A 109 -4.20 -5.05 12.00
CA ALA A 109 -2.99 -4.66 12.70
C ALA A 109 -3.29 -4.24 14.15
N ALA A 110 -4.42 -3.57 14.41
CA ALA A 110 -4.85 -3.22 15.77
C ALA A 110 -5.05 -4.44 16.68
N ILE A 111 -5.50 -5.58 16.13
CA ILE A 111 -5.71 -6.82 16.89
C ILE A 111 -4.38 -7.42 17.38
N THR A 112 -3.33 -7.34 16.57
CA THR A 112 -2.09 -8.12 16.77
C THR A 112 -0.85 -7.28 17.09
N LYS A 113 -0.92 -5.98 16.84
CA LYS A 113 0.18 -5.00 16.89
C LYS A 113 -0.30 -3.64 17.40
N ALA A 114 -1.22 -3.62 18.37
CA ALA A 114 -1.78 -2.38 18.93
C ALA A 114 -0.71 -1.34 19.32
N ASP A 115 0.42 -1.79 19.87
CA ASP A 115 1.54 -0.91 20.25
C ASP A 115 2.09 -0.09 19.07
N LEU A 116 2.13 -0.67 17.87
CA LEU A 116 2.59 0.02 16.67
C LEU A 116 1.55 1.03 16.13
N LEU A 117 0.28 0.90 16.51
CA LEU A 117 -0.78 1.83 16.11
C LEU A 117 -0.98 2.97 17.11
N ALA A 118 -0.51 2.82 18.35
CA ALA A 118 -0.75 3.76 19.43
C ALA A 118 -0.43 5.22 19.02
N ASP A 119 0.74 5.42 18.42
CA ASP A 119 1.24 6.72 17.96
C ASP A 119 0.47 7.29 16.75
N HIS A 120 -0.33 6.46 16.08
CA HIS A 120 -1.10 6.85 14.89
C HIS A 120 -2.60 7.02 15.15
N THR A 121 -3.06 6.74 16.38
CA THR A 121 -4.49 6.73 16.75
C THR A 121 -5.20 8.03 16.39
N GLU A 122 -4.60 9.19 16.69
CA GLU A 122 -5.19 10.49 16.39
C GLU A 122 -5.42 10.68 14.88
N VAL A 123 -4.45 10.27 14.05
CA VAL A 123 -4.52 10.40 12.60
C VAL A 123 -5.59 9.48 12.02
N ILE A 124 -5.69 8.25 12.54
CA ILE A 124 -6.72 7.27 12.15
C ILE A 124 -8.12 7.77 12.53
N VAL A 125 -8.30 8.30 13.74
CA VAL A 125 -9.61 8.83 14.18
C VAL A 125 -10.01 10.02 13.30
N LYS A 126 -9.08 10.94 13.01
CA LYS A 126 -9.36 12.08 12.11
C LYS A 126 -9.76 11.65 10.71
N SER A 127 -9.20 10.55 10.18
CA SER A 127 -9.57 10.08 8.84
C SER A 127 -10.98 9.50 8.76
N ILE A 128 -11.56 9.07 9.89
CA ILE A 128 -12.93 8.52 9.97
C ILE A 128 -13.97 9.63 10.13
N LEU A 129 -13.60 10.74 10.80
CA LEU A 129 -14.50 11.85 11.09
C LEU A 129 -14.70 12.83 9.92
N GLN A 130 -14.01 12.61 8.79
CA GLN A 130 -14.08 13.42 7.57
C GLN A 130 -14.94 12.76 6.50
#